data_AF-A0AAW3BW88-F1
#
_entry.id   AF-A0AAW3BW88-F1
#
_cell.length_a   1.000
_cell.length_b   1.000
_cell.length_c   1.000
_cell.angle_alpha   90.00
_cell.angle_beta   90.00
_cell.angle_gamma   90.00
#
_symmetry.space_group_name_H-M   'P 1'
#
loop_
_entity.id
_entity.type
_entity.pdbx_description
1 polymer ?
#
loop_
_entity_poly.entity_id
_entity_poly.type
_entity_poly.pdbx_seq_one_letter_code
_entity_poly.pdbx_strand_id
1 'polypeptide(L)'
;MGLNESEKDAAAFEEKPTSPLDAEMPPQKPQRRQSVLSKAVSEHDGNATGPMGDLLPPSKGLTTEEAEELLAKYGRNELPEKRTPSWLIYLRGLWGPMPAALWIAIIIEFALENWPDGAILLAIQIANATIGWFETI
;
A
#
# COMPACT_ATOMS: atom_id res chain seq x y z
N MET A 1 -16.73 24.03 -77.48
CA MET A 1 -17.52 24.28 -76.25
C MET A 1 -17.60 22.95 -75.51
N GLY A 2 -16.49 22.56 -74.89
CA GLY A 2 -16.36 21.31 -74.14
C GLY A 2 -16.36 21.69 -72.66
N LEU A 3 -17.29 21.09 -71.91
CA LEU A 3 -17.45 21.31 -70.48
C LEU A 3 -16.35 20.52 -69.75
N ASN A 4 -15.49 21.24 -69.06
CA ASN A 4 -14.29 20.75 -68.38
C ASN A 4 -14.64 20.20 -66.99
N GLU A 5 -14.08 19.03 -66.70
CA GLU A 5 -14.23 18.15 -65.54
C GLU A 5 -13.74 18.78 -64.21
N SER A 6 -14.35 19.88 -63.76
CA SER A 6 -13.89 20.64 -62.58
C SER A 6 -14.82 20.56 -61.36
N GLU A 7 -15.92 19.81 -61.41
CA GLU A 7 -16.99 19.95 -60.41
C GLU A 7 -17.34 18.66 -59.63
N LYS A 8 -16.55 17.58 -59.75
CA LYS A 8 -16.84 16.32 -59.04
C LYS A 8 -15.89 15.97 -57.88
N ASP A 9 -14.83 16.75 -57.67
CA ASP A 9 -13.90 16.50 -56.56
C ASP A 9 -14.24 17.28 -55.28
N ALA A 10 -15.34 18.04 -55.28
CA ALA A 10 -15.74 18.91 -54.16
C ALA A 10 -16.52 18.21 -53.03
N ALA A 11 -16.60 16.87 -52.98
CA ALA A 11 -17.45 16.14 -52.02
C ALA A 11 -16.73 15.01 -51.26
N ALA A 12 -15.41 15.08 -51.09
CA ALA A 12 -14.66 14.04 -50.38
C ALA A 12 -13.52 14.59 -49.52
N PHE A 13 -13.82 15.55 -48.64
CA PHE A 13 -12.96 15.89 -47.51
C PHE A 13 -13.78 15.87 -46.22
N GLU A 14 -14.21 14.67 -45.83
CA GLU A 14 -14.48 14.37 -44.42
C GLU A 14 -13.10 14.32 -43.76
N GLU A 15 -12.73 15.35 -42.99
CA GLU A 15 -11.53 15.31 -42.16
C GLU A 15 -11.70 14.25 -41.07
N LYS A 16 -11.30 13.03 -41.39
CA LYS A 16 -11.11 11.98 -40.41
C LYS A 16 -9.95 12.42 -39.50
N PRO A 17 -10.14 12.53 -38.17
CA PRO A 17 -9.11 13.03 -37.26
C PRO A 17 -7.84 12.17 -37.41
N THR A 18 -6.75 12.82 -37.78
CA THR A 18 -5.47 12.21 -38.20
C THR A 18 -4.57 11.82 -37.03
N SER A 19 -5.08 11.83 -35.79
CA SER A 19 -4.32 11.42 -34.61
C SER A 19 -5.22 10.78 -33.55
N PRO A 20 -4.84 9.62 -32.98
CA PRO A 20 -5.53 9.03 -31.82
C PRO A 20 -5.55 9.94 -30.58
N LEU A 21 -4.80 11.03 -30.57
CA LEU A 21 -4.69 11.98 -29.46
C LEU A 21 -5.82 13.02 -29.42
N ASP A 22 -6.55 13.21 -30.52
CA ASP A 22 -7.64 14.22 -30.63
C ASP A 22 -9.03 13.61 -30.44
N ALA A 23 -9.11 12.29 -30.21
CA ALA A 23 -10.33 11.64 -29.74
C ALA A 23 -10.46 11.92 -28.24
N GLU A 24 -11.27 12.93 -27.87
CA GLU A 24 -11.68 13.11 -26.49
C GLU A 24 -12.30 11.79 -25.98
N MET A 25 -11.58 11.13 -25.07
CA MET A 25 -12.11 9.96 -24.39
C MET A 25 -13.32 10.43 -23.57
N PRO A 26 -14.48 9.75 -23.67
CA PRO A 26 -15.63 10.11 -22.86
C PRO A 26 -15.23 10.09 -21.38
N PRO A 27 -15.75 11.02 -20.55
CA PRO A 27 -15.38 11.12 -19.16
C PRO A 27 -15.63 9.78 -18.47
N GLN A 28 -14.55 9.09 -18.11
CA GLN A 28 -14.65 7.89 -17.30
C GLN A 28 -15.09 8.33 -15.90
N LYS A 29 -16.36 8.06 -15.57
CA LYS A 29 -16.87 8.26 -14.21
C LYS A 29 -15.98 7.48 -13.26
N PRO A 30 -15.55 8.07 -12.13
CA PRO A 30 -14.68 7.39 -11.19
C PRO A 30 -15.41 6.14 -10.68
N GLN A 31 -15.00 4.98 -11.16
CA GLN A 31 -15.50 3.70 -10.68
C GLN A 31 -14.96 3.55 -9.25
N ARG A 32 -15.77 3.91 -8.26
CA ARG A 32 -15.48 3.75 -6.83
C ARG A 32 -15.03 2.32 -6.62
N ARG A 33 -13.71 2.10 -6.47
CA ARG A 33 -13.15 0.78 -6.15
C ARG A 33 -13.64 0.43 -4.76
N GLN A 34 -14.84 -0.14 -4.68
CA GLN A 34 -15.32 -0.75 -3.45
C GLN A 34 -14.31 -1.83 -3.13
N SER A 35 -13.69 -1.74 -1.95
CA SER A 35 -12.78 -2.76 -1.50
C SER A 35 -13.52 -4.10 -1.54
N VAL A 36 -12.88 -5.13 -2.07
CA VAL A 36 -13.42 -6.50 -2.08
C VAL A 36 -13.86 -6.94 -0.68
N LEU A 37 -13.21 -6.38 0.34
CA LEU A 37 -13.51 -6.54 1.75
C LEU A 37 -14.86 -5.90 2.15
N SER A 38 -15.13 -4.67 1.72
CA SER A 38 -16.46 -4.04 1.93
C SER A 38 -17.59 -4.80 1.24
N LYS A 39 -17.30 -5.42 0.09
CA LYS A 39 -18.27 -6.27 -0.62
C LYS A 39 -18.51 -7.59 0.11
N ALA A 40 -17.45 -8.25 0.55
CA ALA A 40 -17.54 -9.49 1.32
C ALA A 40 -18.21 -9.31 2.70
N VAL A 41 -18.00 -8.17 3.36
CA VAL A 41 -18.65 -7.86 4.64
C VAL A 41 -20.15 -7.59 4.47
N SER A 42 -20.56 -6.97 3.35
CA SER A 42 -21.97 -6.69 3.07
C SER A 42 -22.75 -7.92 2.59
N GLU A 43 -22.07 -8.92 2.04
CA GLU A 43 -22.66 -10.18 1.55
C GLU A 43 -22.64 -11.31 2.59
N HIS A 44 -22.16 -11.07 3.81
CA HIS A 44 -22.28 -12.03 4.91
C HIS A 44 -23.72 -12.02 5.47
N ASP A 45 -24.64 -12.52 4.66
CA ASP A 45 -25.98 -12.90 5.09
C ASP A 45 -25.87 -14.15 5.99
N GLY A 46 -26.09 -13.96 7.29
CA GLY A 46 -26.03 -15.03 8.29
C GLY A 46 -27.07 -16.14 8.12
N ASN A 47 -27.94 -16.03 7.11
CA ASN A 47 -28.94 -17.02 6.74
C ASN A 47 -28.94 -17.34 5.22
N ALA A 48 -27.88 -16.98 4.48
CA ALA A 48 -27.84 -17.26 3.06
C ALA A 48 -27.65 -18.76 2.79
N THR A 49 -28.77 -19.45 2.54
CA THR A 49 -28.86 -20.63 1.66
C THR A 49 -28.70 -20.18 0.19
N GLY A 50 -27.62 -19.45 -0.11
CA GLY A 50 -27.18 -19.20 -1.49
C GLY A 50 -26.51 -20.45 -2.07
N PRO A 51 -26.03 -20.43 -3.34
CA PRO A 51 -25.25 -21.54 -3.92
C PRO A 51 -23.95 -21.85 -3.15
N MET A 52 -23.60 -21.04 -2.13
CA MET A 52 -22.51 -21.25 -1.19
C MET A 52 -22.92 -22.08 0.04
N GLY A 53 -24.23 -22.19 0.33
CA GLY A 53 -24.78 -23.08 1.37
C GLY A 53 -24.68 -24.56 1.03
N ASP A 54 -24.32 -24.88 -0.22
CA ASP A 54 -24.07 -26.23 -0.72
C ASP A 54 -22.56 -26.58 -0.72
N LEU A 55 -21.66 -25.60 -0.52
CA LEU A 55 -20.21 -25.83 -0.49
C LEU A 55 -19.70 -26.31 0.87
N LEU A 56 -20.44 -26.05 1.93
CA LEU A 56 -20.15 -26.55 3.27
C LEU A 56 -21.47 -27.05 3.88
N PRO A 57 -21.72 -28.37 3.90
CA PRO A 57 -22.83 -28.89 4.69
C PRO A 57 -22.66 -28.41 6.14
N PRO A 58 -23.76 -28.19 6.89
CA PRO A 58 -23.68 -27.93 8.33
C PRO A 58 -23.03 -29.14 8.97
N SER A 59 -21.71 -29.09 9.06
CA SER A 59 -20.91 -30.16 9.60
C SER A 59 -21.12 -30.11 11.10
N LYS A 60 -21.53 -31.26 11.68
CA LYS A 60 -21.24 -31.51 13.09
C LYS A 60 -19.77 -31.13 13.26
N GLY A 61 -19.48 -30.16 14.13
CA GLY A 61 -18.12 -29.74 14.39
C GLY A 61 -17.24 -30.94 14.74
N LEU A 62 -15.92 -30.75 14.64
CA LEU A 62 -14.94 -31.80 14.92
C LEU A 62 -15.20 -32.47 16.27
N THR A 63 -15.07 -33.79 16.30
CA THR A 63 -15.02 -34.53 17.56
C THR A 63 -13.76 -34.18 18.34
N THR A 64 -13.78 -34.37 19.66
CA THR A 64 -12.63 -34.03 20.51
C THR A 64 -11.36 -34.78 20.09
N GLU A 65 -11.48 -36.04 19.68
CA GLU A 65 -10.37 -36.85 19.19
C GLU A 65 -9.81 -36.31 17.85
N GLU A 66 -10.68 -35.99 16.88
CA GLU A 66 -10.23 -35.41 15.61
C GLU A 66 -9.57 -34.03 15.80
N ALA A 67 -10.08 -33.23 16.73
CA ALA A 67 -9.48 -31.93 17.06
C ALA A 67 -8.08 -32.09 17.68
N GLU A 68 -7.87 -33.09 18.55
CA GLU A 68 -6.56 -33.38 19.14
C GLU A 68 -5.55 -33.90 18.11
N GLU A 69 -5.98 -34.77 17.19
CA GLU A 69 -5.13 -35.25 16.09
C GLU A 69 -4.71 -34.10 15.14
N LEU A 70 -5.63 -33.20 14.82
CA LEU A 70 -5.34 -32.03 13.99
C LEU A 70 -4.42 -31.04 14.72
N LEU A 71 -4.60 -30.84 16.02
CA LEU A 71 -3.69 -30.02 16.85
C LEU A 71 -2.28 -30.62 16.91
N ALA A 72 -2.15 -31.94 17.02
CA ALA A 72 -0.85 -32.62 16.99
C ALA A 72 -0.18 -32.51 15.61
N LYS A 73 -0.96 -32.55 14.54
CA LYS A 73 -0.46 -32.51 13.16
C LYS A 73 -0.08 -31.11 12.68
N TYR A 74 -0.88 -30.10 12.97
CA TYR A 74 -0.71 -28.73 12.48
C TYR A 74 -0.10 -27.79 13.52
N GLY A 75 -0.04 -28.21 14.78
CA GLY A 75 0.35 -27.36 15.89
C GLY A 75 -0.74 -26.38 16.26
N ARG A 76 -0.51 -25.63 17.34
CA ARG A 76 -1.38 -24.52 17.72
C ARG A 76 -1.33 -23.47 16.63
N ASN A 77 -2.51 -22.98 16.24
CA ASN A 77 -2.67 -21.85 15.32
C ASN A 77 -2.33 -20.54 16.06
N GLU A 78 -1.09 -20.41 16.52
CA GLU A 78 -0.56 -19.23 17.19
C GLU A 78 0.49 -18.56 16.31
N LEU A 79 0.33 -17.26 16.08
CA LEU A 79 1.32 -16.45 15.40
C LEU A 79 2.47 -16.17 16.38
N PRO A 80 3.72 -16.48 16.03
CA PRO A 80 4.84 -16.24 16.93
C PRO A 80 5.02 -14.74 17.16
N GLU A 81 4.74 -14.28 18.39
CA GLU A 81 5.05 -12.91 18.83
C GLU A 81 6.56 -12.72 18.91
N LYS A 82 7.16 -12.12 17.88
CA LYS A 82 8.53 -11.61 17.96
C LYS A 82 8.52 -10.32 18.77
N ARG A 83 8.89 -10.42 20.04
CA ARG A 83 9.11 -9.24 20.90
C ARG A 83 10.43 -8.58 20.49
N THR A 84 10.36 -7.56 19.65
CA THR A 84 11.50 -6.66 19.44
C THR A 84 11.61 -5.74 20.66
N PRO A 85 12.76 -5.69 21.34
CA PRO A 85 12.89 -4.82 22.50
C PRO A 85 12.93 -3.36 22.06
N SER A 86 12.21 -2.48 22.77
CA SER A 86 12.01 -1.07 22.38
C SER A 86 13.31 -0.27 22.25
N TRP A 87 14.35 -0.60 23.03
CA TRP A 87 15.67 0.03 22.91
C TRP A 87 16.33 -0.25 21.56
N LEU A 88 16.12 -1.44 20.98
CA LEU A 88 16.70 -1.79 19.68
C LEU A 88 16.07 -0.98 18.55
N ILE A 89 14.80 -0.59 18.71
CA ILE A 89 14.07 0.28 17.78
C ILE A 89 14.62 1.70 17.86
N TYR A 90 14.93 2.19 19.06
CA TYR A 90 15.62 3.47 19.25
C TYR A 90 17.00 3.49 18.60
N LEU A 91 17.83 2.46 18.80
CA LEU A 91 19.13 2.36 18.11
C LEU A 91 18.95 2.28 16.58
N ARG A 92 17.96 1.54 16.09
CA ARG A 92 17.64 1.50 14.65
C ARG A 92 17.35 2.90 14.10
N GLY A 93 16.66 3.73 14.87
CA GLY A 93 16.39 5.14 14.55
C GLY A 93 17.64 6.02 14.49
N LEU A 94 18.70 5.66 15.21
CA LEU A 94 19.99 6.37 15.20
C LEU A 94 20.99 5.84 14.14
N TRP A 95 20.78 4.62 13.63
CA TRP A 95 21.71 3.91 12.72
C TRP A 95 21.18 3.70 11.29
N GLY A 96 20.29 4.56 10.80
CA GLY A 96 19.79 4.53 9.43
C GLY A 96 20.65 5.32 8.42
N PRO A 97 20.43 5.15 7.10
CA PRO A 97 21.14 5.90 6.06
C PRO A 97 20.88 7.41 6.13
N MET A 98 19.67 7.82 6.53
CA MET A 98 19.32 9.23 6.73
C MET A 98 20.03 9.81 7.99
N PRO A 99 19.94 9.19 9.19
CA PRO A 99 20.74 9.59 10.35
C PRO A 99 22.26 9.54 10.15
N ALA A 100 22.77 8.62 9.33
CA ALA A 100 24.21 8.50 9.07
C ALA A 100 24.80 9.80 8.47
N ALA A 101 24.03 10.50 7.61
CA ALA A 101 24.45 11.79 7.09
C ALA A 101 24.52 12.88 8.18
N LEU A 102 23.57 12.86 9.13
CA LEU A 102 23.57 13.77 10.28
C LEU A 102 24.77 13.51 11.20
N TRP A 103 25.15 12.25 11.42
CA TRP A 103 26.37 11.92 12.15
C TRP A 103 27.62 12.52 11.51
N ILE A 104 27.73 12.46 10.18
CA ILE A 104 28.85 13.09 9.46
C ILE A 104 28.83 14.61 9.66
N ALA A 105 27.68 15.26 9.53
CA ALA A 105 27.54 16.70 9.73
C ALA A 105 27.91 17.12 11.17
N ILE A 106 27.45 16.39 12.18
CA ILE A 106 27.77 16.63 13.59
C ILE A 106 29.29 16.53 13.83
N ILE A 107 29.94 15.49 13.29
CA ILE A 107 31.39 15.32 13.42
C ILE A 107 32.15 16.49 12.78
N ILE A 108 31.70 16.95 11.61
CA ILE A 108 32.32 18.10 10.92
C ILE A 108 32.13 19.38 11.73
N GLU A 109 30.93 19.68 12.22
CA GLU A 109 30.67 20.89 13.03
C GLU A 109 31.52 20.91 14.31
N PHE A 110 31.63 19.77 15.01
CA PHE A 110 32.52 19.69 16.18
C PHE A 110 33.99 19.81 15.81
N ALA A 111 34.42 19.26 14.66
CA ALA A 111 35.79 19.41 14.17
C ALA A 111 36.12 20.86 13.77
N LEU A 112 35.12 21.65 13.37
CA LEU A 112 35.24 23.09 13.11
C LEU A 112 35.12 23.95 14.38
N GLU A 113 35.07 23.33 15.57
CA GLU A 113 34.86 23.98 16.88
C GLU A 113 33.54 24.77 16.97
N ASN A 114 32.56 24.43 16.13
CA ASN A 114 31.24 25.03 16.15
C ASN A 114 30.29 24.22 17.05
N TRP A 115 30.55 24.31 18.34
CA TRP A 115 29.80 23.58 19.37
C TRP A 115 28.28 23.84 19.36
N PRO A 116 27.78 25.08 19.17
CA PRO A 116 26.35 25.34 19.16
C PRO A 116 25.62 24.60 18.03
N ASP A 117 26.16 24.67 16.82
CA ASP A 117 25.49 24.08 15.65
C ASP A 117 25.57 22.55 15.70
N GLY A 118 26.71 21.98 16.11
CA GLY A 118 26.84 20.56 16.39
C GLY A 118 25.85 20.05 17.45
N ALA A 119 25.64 20.85 18.51
CA ALA A 119 24.69 20.52 19.58
C ALA A 119 23.23 20.57 19.09
N ILE A 120 22.87 21.53 18.23
CA ILE A 120 21.52 21.63 17.64
C ILE A 120 21.23 20.40 16.76
N LEU A 121 22.18 20.03 15.89
CA LEU A 121 22.05 18.85 15.03
C LEU A 121 21.88 17.58 15.86
N LEU A 122 22.68 17.42 16.92
CA LEU A 122 22.57 16.29 17.84
C LEU A 122 21.21 16.27 18.55
N ALA A 123 20.72 17.41 19.03
CA ALA A 123 19.44 17.50 19.73
C ALA A 123 18.26 17.11 18.83
N ILE A 124 18.22 17.62 17.59
CA ILE A 124 17.19 17.26 16.60
C ILE A 124 17.25 15.76 16.29
N GLN A 125 18.46 15.20 16.15
CA GLN A 125 18.64 13.78 15.87
C GLN A 125 18.11 12.89 17.01
N ILE A 126 18.39 13.25 18.26
CA ILE A 126 17.89 12.56 19.46
C ILE A 126 16.37 12.71 19.58
N ALA A 127 15.82 13.90 19.31
CA ALA A 127 14.38 14.13 19.32
C ALA A 127 13.67 13.22 18.31
N ASN A 128 14.19 13.10 17.09
CA ASN A 128 13.65 12.20 16.07
C ASN A 128 13.63 10.73 16.53
N ALA A 129 14.73 10.25 17.12
CA ALA A 129 14.79 8.88 17.66
C ALA A 129 13.82 8.68 18.84
N THR A 130 13.63 9.71 19.67
CA THR A 130 12.72 9.69 20.82
C THR A 130 11.26 9.61 20.40
N ILE A 131 10.85 10.35 19.37
CA ILE A 131 9.50 10.27 18.80
C ILE A 131 9.22 8.85 18.27
N GLY A 132 10.18 8.28 17.53
CA GLY A 132 10.05 6.90 17.02
C GLY A 132 9.98 5.85 18.14
N TRP A 133 10.65 6.08 19.28
CA TRP A 133 10.48 5.23 20.46
C TRP A 133 9.04 5.32 20.98
N PHE A 134 8.52 6.53 21.22
CA PHE A 134 7.17 6.70 21.77
C PHE A 134 6.06 6.13 20.90
N GLU A 135 6.20 6.12 19.57
CA GLU A 135 5.23 5.47 18.67
C GLU A 135 5.21 3.93 18.83
N THR A 136 6.32 3.34 19.29
CA THR A 136 6.48 1.88 19.35
C THR A 136 6.38 1.29 20.77
N ILE A 137 6.25 2.13 21.80
CA ILE A 137 5.83 1.72 23.16
C ILE A 137 4.32 1.47 23.15
#